data_AF-A0A4Q2SD34-F1
#
_entry.id   AF-A0A4Q2SD34-F1
#
_cell.length_a   1.000
_cell.length_b   1.000
_cell.length_c   1.000
_cell.angle_alpha   90.00
_cell.angle_beta   90.00
_cell.angle_gamma   90.00
#
_symmetry.space_group_name_H-M   'P 1'
#
loop_
_entity.id
_entity.type
_entity.pdbx_description
1 polymer ?
#
loop_
_entity_poly.entity_id
_entity_poly.type
_entity_poly.pdbx_seq_one_letter_code
_entity_poly.pdbx_strand_id
1 'polypeptide(L)'
;NREDLAVYRGAPVLPDENRALAACAAFAGDVLLVESEHDHLVPHATIMSYRSAFGASHSMTHRVIDGADHALSEKTAQEAYTSV
;
A
#
# COMPACT_ATOMS: atom_id res chain seq x y z
N ASN A 1 -23.48 -7.83 3.96
CA ASN A 1 -22.13 -7.55 4.50
C ASN A 1 -21.02 -7.46 3.46
N ARG A 2 -21.24 -6.87 2.28
CA ARG A 2 -20.13 -6.36 1.43
C ARG A 2 -20.11 -4.84 1.39
N GLU A 3 -21.27 -4.22 1.62
CA GLU A 3 -21.46 -2.77 1.64
C GLU A 3 -20.85 -2.14 2.91
N ASP A 4 -20.95 -2.78 4.07
CA ASP A 4 -20.33 -2.28 5.31
C ASP A 4 -18.80 -2.25 5.26
N LEU A 5 -18.19 -3.20 4.53
CA LEU A 5 -16.74 -3.25 4.31
C LEU A 5 -16.26 -2.14 3.37
N ALA A 6 -17.08 -1.72 2.42
CA ALA A 6 -16.76 -0.62 1.51
C ALA A 6 -16.82 0.74 2.25
N VAL A 7 -17.78 0.90 3.15
CA VAL A 7 -17.90 2.09 4.01
C VAL A 7 -16.74 2.16 5.01
N TYR A 8 -16.38 1.04 5.64
CA TYR A 8 -15.21 0.98 6.53
C TYR A 8 -13.88 1.28 5.80
N ARG A 9 -13.74 0.83 4.54
CA ARG A 9 -12.55 1.11 3.71
C ARG A 9 -12.47 2.55 3.17
N GLY A 10 -13.57 3.30 3.18
CA GLY A 10 -13.64 4.66 2.65
C GLY A 10 -13.52 5.77 3.69
N ALA A 11 -13.57 5.43 4.98
CA ALA A 11 -13.45 6.42 6.06
C ALA A 11 -11.96 6.81 6.25
N PRO A 12 -11.64 8.12 6.39
CA PRO A 12 -10.30 8.54 6.74
C PRO A 12 -9.97 8.05 8.15
N VAL A 13 -9.08 7.07 8.24
CA VAL A 13 -8.66 6.47 9.52
C VAL A 13 -7.73 7.43 10.22
N LEU A 14 -8.09 7.85 11.44
CA LEU A 14 -7.24 8.73 12.25
C LEU A 14 -5.96 7.99 12.67
N PRO A 15 -4.82 8.68 12.84
CA PRO A 15 -3.55 8.05 13.23
C PRO A 15 -3.62 7.24 14.53
N ASP A 16 -4.47 7.63 15.49
CA ASP A 16 -4.74 6.89 16.73
C ASP A 16 -5.48 5.55 16.50
N GLU A 17 -6.19 5.43 15.39
CA GLU A 17 -6.95 4.22 15.01
C GLU A 17 -6.15 3.28 14.11
N ASN A 18 -4.95 3.68 13.67
CA ASN A 18 -4.09 2.87 12.81
C ASN A 18 -2.61 2.93 13.23
N ARG A 19 -2.24 2.00 14.12
CA ARG A 19 -0.86 1.81 14.60
C ARG A 19 0.16 1.65 13.48
N ALA A 20 -0.23 1.14 12.31
CA ALA A 20 0.66 1.02 11.17
C ALA A 20 0.98 2.39 10.56
N LEU A 21 -0.02 3.25 10.35
CA LEU A 21 0.19 4.62 9.85
C LEU A 21 1.00 5.48 10.83
N ALA A 22 0.76 5.34 12.14
CA ALA A 22 1.56 6.01 13.16
C ALA A 22 3.04 5.57 13.14
N ALA A 23 3.30 4.26 12.94
CA ALA A 23 4.65 3.74 12.78
C ALA A 23 5.31 4.25 11.49
N CYS A 24 4.57 4.31 10.38
CA CYS A 24 5.04 4.88 9.12
C CYS A 24 5.42 6.36 9.26
N ALA A 25 4.63 7.14 10.01
CA ALA A 25 4.92 8.54 10.28
C ALA A 25 6.16 8.76 11.14
N ALA A 26 6.48 7.82 12.03
CA ALA A 26 7.70 7.85 12.84
C ALA A 26 8.93 7.25 12.13
N PHE A 27 8.76 6.60 10.98
CA PHE A 27 9.82 5.90 10.28
C PHE A 27 10.66 6.87 9.44
N ALA A 28 11.94 6.99 9.79
CA ALA A 28 12.89 7.88 9.14
C ALA A 28 13.90 7.17 8.22
N GLY A 29 13.69 5.88 7.95
CA GLY A 29 14.54 5.10 7.05
C GLY A 29 14.12 5.24 5.58
N ASP A 30 14.65 4.34 4.75
CA ASP A 30 14.28 4.20 3.34
C ASP A 30 13.07 3.27 3.18
N VAL A 31 12.11 3.71 2.37
CA VAL A 31 10.82 3.03 2.19
C VAL A 31 10.67 2.59 0.74
N LEU A 32 10.28 1.33 0.57
CA LEU A 32 9.84 0.78 -0.71
C LEU A 32 8.37 0.37 -0.61
N LEU A 33 7.52 0.99 -1.43
CA LEU A 33 6.11 0.65 -1.59
C LEU A 33 5.92 -0.01 -2.96
N VAL A 34 5.38 -1.23 -2.96
CA VAL A 34 5.03 -1.94 -4.19
C VAL A 34 3.53 -2.21 -4.18
N GLU A 35 2.84 -1.80 -5.23
CA GLU A 35 1.40 -2.08 -5.42
C GLU A 35 1.15 -2.86 -6.70
N SER A 36 0.15 -3.73 -6.68
CA SER A 36 -0.33 -4.46 -7.86
C SER A 36 -1.47 -3.66 -8.50
N GLU A 37 -1.43 -3.44 -9.81
CA GLU A 37 -2.44 -2.63 -10.53
C GLU A 37 -3.87 -3.15 -10.37
N HIS A 38 -4.06 -4.47 -10.40
CA HIS A 38 -5.36 -5.13 -10.29
C HIS A 38 -5.60 -5.75 -8.90
N ASP A 39 -5.11 -5.10 -7.85
CA ASP A 39 -5.34 -5.54 -6.48
C ASP A 39 -6.78 -5.22 -6.02
N HIS A 40 -7.62 -6.25 -5.98
CA HIS A 40 -8.98 -6.15 -5.43
C HIS A 40 -9.05 -6.29 -3.90
N LEU A 41 -7.99 -6.80 -3.26
CA LEU A 41 -7.95 -7.02 -1.81
C LEU A 41 -7.50 -5.76 -1.07
N VAL A 42 -6.45 -5.11 -1.57
CA VAL A 42 -5.87 -3.87 -1.06
C VAL A 42 -6.05 -2.77 -2.13
N PRO A 43 -7.07 -1.90 -1.97
CA PRO A 43 -7.28 -0.83 -2.93
C PRO A 43 -6.11 0.16 -2.98
N HIS A 44 -5.89 0.76 -4.16
CA HIS A 44 -4.93 1.84 -4.37
C HIS A 44 -5.02 2.97 -3.32
N ALA A 45 -6.24 3.30 -2.87
CA ALA A 45 -6.46 4.31 -1.82
C ALA A 45 -5.74 3.97 -0.50
N THR A 46 -5.61 2.69 -0.16
CA THR A 46 -4.85 2.24 1.02
C THR A 46 -3.36 2.54 0.83
N ILE A 47 -2.80 2.23 -0.35
CA ILE A 47 -1.39 2.50 -0.66
C ILE A 47 -1.09 4.00 -0.60
N MET A 48 -1.98 4.83 -1.15
CA MET A 48 -1.85 6.30 -1.07
C MET A 48 -1.90 6.81 0.37
N SER A 49 -2.66 6.17 1.26
CA SER A 49 -2.69 6.51 2.69
C SER A 49 -1.36 6.19 3.37
N TYR A 50 -0.76 5.02 3.09
CA TYR A 50 0.59 4.69 3.58
C TYR A 50 1.65 5.62 3.01
N ARG A 51 1.60 5.90 1.71
CA ARG A 51 2.50 6.85 1.05
C ARG A 51 2.48 8.22 1.72
N SER A 52 1.28 8.70 2.08
CA SER A 52 1.11 9.98 2.77
C SER A 52 1.61 9.95 4.22
N ALA A 53 1.55 8.78 4.88
CA ALA A 53 2.04 8.61 6.24
C ALA A 53 3.58 8.61 6.33
N PHE A 54 4.31 8.17 5.30
CA PHE A 54 5.79 8.17 5.27
C PHE A 54 6.43 9.56 5.06
N GLY A 55 5.83 10.63 5.58
CA GLY A 55 6.33 12.00 5.42
C GLY A 55 7.69 12.28 6.08
N ALA A 56 8.10 11.46 7.06
CA ALA A 56 9.40 11.58 7.73
C ALA A 56 10.48 10.66 7.15
N SER A 57 10.17 9.86 6.12
CA SER A 57 11.11 8.93 5.51
C SER A 57 12.28 9.66 4.84
N HIS A 58 13.46 9.05 4.87
CA HIS A 58 14.65 9.60 4.22
C HIS A 58 14.52 9.53 2.70
N SER A 59 14.02 8.40 2.20
CA SER A 59 13.70 8.19 0.79
C SER A 59 12.47 7.29 0.67
N MET A 60 11.71 7.48 -0.41
CA MET A 60 10.54 6.66 -0.70
C MET A 60 10.48 6.34 -2.19
N THR A 61 10.51 5.04 -2.50
CA THR A 61 10.29 4.51 -3.84
C THR A 61 8.91 3.88 -3.90
N HIS A 62 8.11 4.25 -4.89
CA HIS A 62 6.79 3.68 -5.14
C HIS A 62 6.79 3.03 -6.53
N ARG A 63 6.42 1.75 -6.60
CA ARG A 63 6.39 0.99 -7.85
C ARG A 63 5.06 0.26 -8.00
N VAL A 64 4.48 0.39 -9.19
CA VAL A 64 3.29 -0.35 -9.59
C VAL A 64 3.73 -1.52 -10.45
N ILE A 65 3.23 -2.72 -10.15
CA ILE A 65 3.39 -3.88 -11.01
C ILE A 65 2.15 -3.96 -11.91
N ASP A 66 2.32 -3.51 -13.15
CA ASP A 66 1.27 -3.48 -14.17
C ASP A 66 0.75 -4.90 -14.42
N GLY A 67 -0.57 -5.04 -14.52
CA GLY A 67 -1.24 -6.31 -14.78
C GLY A 67 -1.27 -7.29 -13.59
N ALA A 68 -0.57 -7.02 -12.49
CA ALA A 68 -0.50 -7.96 -11.38
C ALA A 68 -1.79 -8.02 -10.55
N ASP A 69 -2.10 -9.23 -10.07
CA ASP A 69 -3.07 -9.44 -9.01
C ASP A 69 -2.42 -9.38 -7.61
N HIS A 70 -3.24 -9.44 -6.57
CA HIS A 70 -2.77 -9.41 -5.17
C HIS A 70 -1.80 -10.56 -4.84
N ALA A 71 -1.94 -11.70 -5.50
CA ALA A 71 -1.16 -12.88 -5.22
C ALA A 71 0.18 -12.91 -5.97
N LEU A 72 0.44 -11.94 -6.86
CA LEU A 72 1.52 -12.01 -7.86
C LEU A 72 1.51 -13.39 -8.54
N SER A 73 0.33 -13.86 -8.94
CA SER A 73 0.14 -15.23 -9.42
C SER A 73 0.82 -15.47 -10.77
N GLU A 74 1.00 -14.42 -11.56
CA GLU A 74 1.73 -14.47 -12.82
C GLU A 74 3.24 -14.38 -12.63
N LYS A 75 3.97 -15.20 -13.41
CA LYS A 75 5.44 -15.26 -13.36
C LYS A 75 6.10 -13.91 -13.72
N THR A 76 5.48 -13.16 -14.62
CA THR A 76 5.86 -11.79 -15.01
C THR A 76 5.76 -10.82 -13.83
N ALA A 77 4.72 -10.94 -13.01
CA ALA A 77 4.53 -10.15 -11.80
C ALA A 77 5.56 -10.52 -10.72
N GLN A 78 5.89 -11.81 -10.57
CA GLN A 78 6.93 -12.27 -9.64
C GLN A 78 8.33 -11.78 -10.06
N GLU A 79 8.65 -11.82 -11.34
CA GLU A 79 9.90 -11.30 -11.89
C GLU A 79 10.01 -9.78 -11.70
N ALA A 80 8.92 -9.04 -11.96
CA ALA A 80 8.85 -7.60 -11.71
C ALA A 80 9.07 -7.26 -10.23
N TYR A 81 8.45 -8.02 -9.31
CA TYR A 81 8.64 -7.87 -7.85
C TYR A 81 10.07 -8.21 -7.39
N THR A 82 10.69 -9.23 -7.98
CA THR A 82 12.05 -9.67 -7.61
C THR A 82 13.14 -8.75 -8.18
N SER A 83 12.81 -7.97 -9.22
CA SER A 83 13.71 -7.01 -9.86
C SER A 83 13.83 -5.65 -9.13
N VAL A 84 13.29 -5.56 -7.91
CA VAL A 84 13.24 -4.33 -7.11
C VAL A 84 14.45 -4.21 -6.20
#